data_AF-A0A6N1CE01-F1
#
_entry.id   AF-A0A6N1CE01-F1
#
_cell.length_a   1.000
_cell.length_b   1.000
_cell.length_c   1.000
_cell.angle_alpha   90.00
_cell.angle_beta   90.00
_cell.angle_gamma   90.00
#
_symmetry.space_group_name_H-M   'P 1'
#
loop_
_entity.id
_entity.type
_entity.pdbx_description
1 polymer ?
#
loop_
_entity_poly.entity_id
_entity_poly.type
_entity_poly.pdbx_seq_one_letter_code
_entity_poly.pdbx_strand_id
1 'polypeptide(L)'
;MPISTGDFFYPYVKFLHGAAYNLHQILEGLGVVSSTFTGRNDAGQITGTYWSPDEAMVITLGYLMMLSLLLIPLMAAAAYTVGKKRGVLIFFALLLLPGVLNCLGLFPVINYLPIRYTINGVGKLGSEVGLIPLLMLCAITGWAVMVLIYDNLNLTERFRQIYDHFWFPLALVAAVFFVADNGANEDTALLKEATASIQDASSFLLSQIRRYDDYCKANGLDNLKSCQWSSDSQWTFTHLKEGEASYFIEFAPDESKGFYAANNRRTISDEDVIAIRKEINDYNQRLCPVKHFSNGMSRSSPLSSTCEYVPRGYCSVNPDGPPGVVDKNISSHTVALASECIVPWLAGAKPSLKQLSALVSQHEKAKNHRWLYFLAVAVAVGAKVALATTKLCLIDARSAEDRRRVLRVAWQKLGRCVRVLKRLLVGFGRLARFAAIRVAKLVKRE
;
A
#
# COMPACT_ATOMS: atom_id res chain seq x y z
N MET A 1 24.02 34.68 -13.98
CA MET A 1 24.30 33.22 -13.98
C MET A 1 23.86 32.67 -15.33
N PRO A 2 24.67 31.84 -16.02
CA PRO A 2 24.25 31.25 -17.27
C PRO A 2 23.08 30.29 -17.02
N ILE A 3 21.97 30.50 -17.71
CA ILE A 3 20.79 29.63 -17.65
C ILE A 3 21.18 28.30 -18.29
N SER A 4 21.27 27.22 -17.51
CA SER A 4 21.50 25.88 -18.05
C SER A 4 20.22 25.31 -18.64
N THR A 5 20.32 24.56 -19.73
CA THR A 5 19.21 23.75 -20.24
C THR A 5 18.69 22.76 -19.19
N GLY A 6 19.58 22.27 -18.31
CA GLY A 6 19.21 21.43 -17.18
C GLY A 6 18.27 22.13 -16.21
N ASP A 7 18.53 23.41 -15.91
CA ASP A 7 17.71 24.20 -14.98
C ASP A 7 16.32 24.45 -15.55
N PHE A 8 16.20 24.64 -16.87
CA PHE A 8 14.89 24.81 -17.51
C PHE A 8 14.03 23.55 -17.41
N PHE A 9 14.60 22.37 -17.64
CA PHE A 9 13.85 21.11 -17.64
C PHE A 9 13.66 20.47 -16.26
N TYR A 10 14.45 20.88 -15.27
CA TYR A 10 14.41 20.37 -13.90
C TYR A 10 12.99 20.22 -13.31
N PRO A 11 12.10 21.24 -13.33
CA PRO A 11 10.77 21.11 -12.72
C PRO A 11 9.91 20.02 -13.39
N TYR A 12 10.03 19.82 -14.70
CA TYR A 12 9.27 18.78 -15.43
C TYR A 12 9.79 17.38 -15.12
N VAL A 13 11.13 17.22 -15.09
CA VAL A 13 11.75 15.94 -14.73
C VAL A 13 11.39 15.58 -13.29
N LYS A 14 11.50 16.52 -12.35
CA LYS A 14 11.15 16.28 -10.94
C LYS A 14 9.68 15.91 -10.75
N PHE A 15 8.79 16.57 -11.49
CA PHE A 15 7.35 16.28 -11.49
C PHE A 15 7.05 14.85 -11.97
N LEU A 16 7.63 14.43 -13.11
CA LEU A 16 7.44 13.08 -13.64
C LEU A 16 8.17 12.01 -12.84
N HIS A 17 9.33 12.33 -12.27
CA HIS A 17 10.10 11.45 -11.41
C HIS A 17 9.35 11.14 -10.11
N GLY A 18 8.76 12.16 -9.48
CA GLY A 18 7.84 11.96 -8.36
C GLY A 18 6.66 11.07 -8.75
N ALA A 19 5.99 11.38 -9.86
CA ALA A 19 4.89 10.58 -10.38
C ALA A 19 5.29 9.09 -10.57
N ALA A 20 6.49 8.85 -11.13
CA ALA A 20 7.01 7.52 -11.40
C ALA A 20 7.24 6.73 -10.11
N TYR A 21 7.86 7.33 -9.09
CA TYR A 21 8.07 6.68 -7.79
C TYR A 21 6.76 6.23 -7.14
N ASN A 22 5.78 7.13 -7.09
CA ASN A 22 4.51 6.85 -6.42
C ASN A 22 3.70 5.80 -7.22
N LEU A 23 3.69 5.90 -8.54
CA LEU A 23 3.06 4.89 -9.39
C LEU A 23 3.75 3.53 -9.27
N HIS A 24 5.09 3.49 -9.24
CA HIS A 24 5.84 2.25 -9.11
C HIS A 24 5.56 1.57 -7.76
N GLN A 25 5.53 2.32 -6.66
CA GLN A 25 5.18 1.81 -5.33
C GLN A 25 3.78 1.20 -5.30
N ILE A 26 2.80 1.85 -5.93
CA ILE A 26 1.43 1.32 -6.03
C ILE A 26 1.40 0.01 -6.83
N LEU A 27 2.10 -0.04 -7.97
CA LEU A 27 2.16 -1.23 -8.81
C LEU A 27 2.90 -2.39 -8.13
N GLU A 28 3.94 -2.09 -7.35
CA GLU A 28 4.66 -3.09 -6.56
C GLU A 28 3.79 -3.63 -5.42
N GLY A 29 3.05 -2.76 -4.73
CA GLY A 29 2.05 -3.17 -3.74
C GLY A 29 0.89 -3.99 -4.33
N LEU A 30 0.72 -4.02 -5.64
CA LEU A 30 -0.22 -4.89 -6.36
C LEU A 30 0.44 -6.16 -6.94
N GLY A 31 1.76 -6.30 -6.80
CA GLY A 31 2.54 -7.40 -7.38
C GLY A 31 2.68 -7.34 -8.91
N VAL A 32 2.46 -6.18 -9.53
CA VAL A 32 2.57 -5.97 -10.99
C VAL A 32 4.02 -5.74 -11.41
N VAL A 33 4.77 -5.05 -10.57
CA VAL A 33 6.21 -4.76 -10.76
C VAL A 33 6.97 -5.13 -9.48
N SER A 34 8.29 -5.21 -9.56
CA SER A 34 9.16 -5.51 -8.43
C SER A 34 10.35 -4.57 -8.43
N SER A 35 10.70 -4.05 -7.25
CA SER A 35 11.96 -3.31 -7.03
C SER A 35 13.14 -4.23 -6.66
N THR A 36 12.91 -5.55 -6.65
CA THR A 36 13.91 -6.58 -6.35
C THR A 36 14.51 -7.13 -7.64
N PHE A 37 15.83 -7.10 -7.73
CA PHE A 37 16.63 -7.55 -8.86
C PHE A 37 17.47 -8.77 -8.50
N THR A 38 17.79 -9.59 -9.51
CA THR A 38 18.76 -10.68 -9.38
C THR A 38 20.11 -10.21 -9.91
N GLY A 39 21.12 -10.19 -9.04
CA GLY A 39 22.50 -9.95 -9.43
C GLY A 39 23.04 -11.17 -10.17
N ARG A 40 23.68 -10.95 -11.33
CA ARG A 40 24.36 -12.00 -12.11
C ARG A 40 25.82 -11.63 -12.31
N ASN A 41 26.72 -12.61 -12.24
CA ASN A 41 28.11 -12.42 -12.62
C ASN A 41 28.28 -12.44 -14.16
N ASP A 42 29.49 -12.17 -14.64
CA ASP A 42 29.84 -12.18 -16.08
C ASP A 42 29.62 -13.54 -16.75
N ALA A 43 29.54 -14.62 -15.97
CA ALA A 43 29.19 -15.96 -16.43
C ALA A 43 27.67 -16.25 -16.43
N GLY A 44 26.84 -15.25 -16.08
CA GLY A 44 25.39 -15.36 -16.04
C GLY A 44 24.81 -16.08 -14.81
N GLN A 45 25.65 -16.46 -13.84
CA GLN A 45 25.23 -17.13 -12.60
C GLN A 45 24.68 -16.12 -11.60
N ILE A 46 23.61 -16.50 -10.89
CA ILE A 46 22.97 -15.66 -9.88
C ILE A 46 23.90 -15.56 -8.66
N THR A 47 24.41 -14.37 -8.39
CA THR A 47 25.30 -14.10 -7.24
C THR A 47 24.56 -13.57 -6.02
N GLY A 48 23.33 -13.09 -6.19
CA GLY A 48 22.49 -12.63 -5.11
C GLY A 48 21.22 -11.91 -5.58
N THR A 49 20.49 -11.35 -4.63
CA THR A 49 19.37 -10.43 -4.90
C THR A 49 19.67 -9.10 -4.21
N TYR A 50 19.26 -8.00 -4.84
CA TYR A 50 19.35 -6.66 -4.28
C TYR A 50 18.09 -5.88 -4.63
N TRP A 51 17.83 -4.79 -3.92
CA TRP A 51 16.66 -3.94 -4.14
C TRP A 51 17.10 -2.53 -4.50
N SER A 52 16.46 -1.93 -5.51
CA SER A 52 16.80 -0.58 -6.01
C SER A 52 15.54 0.11 -6.58
N PRO A 53 14.82 0.90 -5.78
CA PRO A 53 13.65 1.64 -6.24
C PRO A 53 13.99 2.64 -7.36
N ASP A 54 15.17 3.26 -7.27
CA ASP A 54 15.70 4.19 -8.28
C ASP A 54 15.87 3.53 -9.65
N GLU A 55 16.35 2.28 -9.69
CA GLU A 55 16.52 1.55 -10.94
C GLU A 55 15.18 1.03 -11.50
N ALA A 56 14.33 0.50 -10.61
CA ALA A 56 13.06 -0.11 -11.00
C ALA A 56 12.06 0.88 -11.61
N MET A 57 12.02 2.11 -11.10
CA MET A 57 11.10 3.13 -11.58
C MET A 57 11.46 3.72 -12.96
N VAL A 58 12.68 3.50 -13.47
CA VAL A 58 13.15 4.10 -14.75
C VAL A 58 12.20 3.74 -15.89
N ILE A 59 11.71 2.50 -15.90
CA ILE A 59 10.72 2.02 -16.87
C ILE A 59 9.41 2.81 -16.74
N THR A 60 8.90 2.96 -15.52
CA THR A 60 7.69 3.73 -15.22
C THR A 60 7.84 5.21 -15.63
N LEU A 61 8.99 5.81 -15.34
CA LEU A 61 9.33 7.17 -15.75
C LEU A 61 9.35 7.31 -17.27
N GLY A 62 9.96 6.35 -17.98
CA GLY A 62 9.97 6.31 -19.45
C GLY A 62 8.57 6.34 -20.05
N TYR A 63 7.64 5.54 -19.51
CA TYR A 63 6.23 5.57 -19.93
C TYR A 63 5.55 6.92 -19.67
N LEU A 64 5.78 7.52 -18.50
CA LEU A 64 5.21 8.82 -18.14
C LEU A 64 5.78 9.96 -19.00
N MET A 65 7.06 9.90 -19.37
CA MET A 65 7.67 10.84 -20.32
C MET A 65 7.05 10.70 -21.70
N MET A 66 6.90 9.47 -22.22
CA MET A 66 6.23 9.22 -23.50
C MET A 66 4.79 9.71 -23.49
N LEU A 67 4.03 9.44 -22.43
CA LEU A 67 2.67 9.95 -22.24
C LEU A 67 2.65 11.48 -22.27
N SER A 68 3.56 12.14 -21.55
CA SER A 68 3.65 13.61 -21.50
C SER A 68 3.95 14.21 -22.88
N LEU A 69 4.85 13.60 -23.65
CA LEU A 69 5.16 14.01 -25.01
C LEU A 69 3.96 13.87 -25.96
N LEU A 70 3.14 12.83 -25.79
CA LEU A 70 1.90 12.64 -26.54
C LEU A 70 0.80 13.62 -26.13
N LEU A 71 0.78 14.04 -24.86
CA LEU A 71 -0.19 15.00 -24.35
C LEU A 71 0.04 16.43 -24.86
N ILE A 72 1.28 16.84 -25.13
CA ILE A 72 1.59 18.18 -25.66
C ILE A 72 0.82 18.50 -26.95
N PRO A 73 0.88 17.71 -28.03
CA PRO A 73 0.14 17.99 -29.26
C PRO A 73 -1.38 17.87 -29.06
N LEU A 74 -1.84 16.96 -28.19
CA LEU A 74 -3.27 16.83 -27.85
C LEU A 74 -3.80 18.10 -27.17
N MET A 75 -3.05 18.60 -26.20
CA MET A 75 -3.35 19.85 -25.50
C MET A 75 -3.29 21.06 -26.41
N ALA A 76 -2.29 21.14 -27.30
CA ALA A 76 -2.21 22.21 -28.29
C ALA A 76 -3.44 22.19 -29.23
N ALA A 77 -3.91 21.01 -29.63
CA ALA A 77 -5.12 20.87 -30.43
C ALA A 77 -6.38 21.33 -29.68
N ALA A 78 -6.53 20.93 -28.42
CA ALA A 78 -7.64 21.37 -27.56
C ALA A 78 -7.59 22.88 -27.28
N ALA A 79 -6.42 23.45 -27.02
CA ALA A 79 -6.25 24.90 -26.85
C ALA A 79 -6.59 25.67 -28.14
N TYR A 80 -6.24 25.10 -29.30
CA TYR A 80 -6.61 25.66 -30.59
C TYR A 80 -8.13 25.62 -30.86
N THR A 81 -8.84 24.56 -30.48
CA THR A 81 -10.30 24.53 -30.60
C THR A 81 -10.95 25.57 -29.70
N VAL A 82 -10.46 25.76 -28.48
CA VAL A 82 -10.99 26.77 -27.53
C VAL A 82 -10.73 28.19 -28.04
N GLY A 83 -9.48 28.56 -28.32
CA GLY A 83 -9.05 29.96 -28.51
C GLY A 83 -8.30 30.27 -29.80
N LYS A 84 -8.32 29.39 -30.82
CA LYS A 84 -7.50 29.52 -32.05
C LYS A 84 -6.01 29.73 -31.70
N LYS A 85 -5.33 30.64 -32.42
CA LYS A 85 -3.90 30.97 -32.20
C LYS A 85 -3.64 31.52 -30.79
N ARG A 86 -4.57 32.30 -30.22
CA ARG A 86 -4.42 32.86 -28.86
C ARG A 86 -4.41 31.74 -27.81
N GLY A 87 -5.30 30.75 -27.95
CA GLY A 87 -5.34 29.59 -27.06
C GLY A 87 -4.04 28.80 -27.09
N VAL A 88 -3.48 28.54 -28.29
CA VAL A 88 -2.19 27.86 -28.44
C VAL A 88 -1.05 28.66 -27.81
N LEU A 89 -1.03 29.99 -27.98
CA LEU A 89 -0.01 30.85 -27.37
C LEU A 89 -0.08 30.81 -25.85
N ILE A 90 -1.28 30.90 -25.27
CA ILE A 90 -1.49 30.78 -23.81
C ILE A 90 -1.02 29.41 -23.32
N PHE A 91 -1.35 28.33 -24.04
CA PHE A 91 -0.89 26.98 -23.70
C PHE A 91 0.63 26.88 -23.65
N PHE A 92 1.34 27.35 -24.68
CA PHE A 92 2.81 27.32 -24.68
C PHE A 92 3.42 28.25 -23.61
N ALA A 93 2.80 29.41 -23.35
CA ALA A 93 3.24 30.29 -22.28
C ALA A 93 3.15 29.58 -20.91
N LEU A 94 2.02 28.92 -20.62
CA LEU A 94 1.84 28.12 -19.41
C LEU A 94 2.77 26.91 -19.35
N LEU A 95 2.99 26.24 -20.49
CA LEU A 95 3.87 25.08 -20.57
C LEU A 95 5.31 25.46 -20.26
N LEU A 96 5.80 26.62 -20.74
CA LEU A 96 7.17 27.09 -20.51
C LEU A 96 7.38 27.75 -19.14
N LEU A 97 6.30 28.19 -18.48
CA LEU A 97 6.34 28.96 -17.24
C LEU A 97 7.13 28.28 -16.10
N PRO A 98 6.92 26.98 -15.77
CA PRO A 98 7.70 26.32 -14.72
C PRO A 98 9.20 26.37 -14.95
N GLY A 99 9.65 26.11 -16.19
CA GLY A 99 11.06 26.18 -16.56
C GLY A 99 11.63 27.59 -16.43
N VAL A 100 10.90 28.60 -16.93
CA VAL A 100 11.31 30.02 -16.80
C VAL A 100 11.41 30.43 -15.33
N LEU A 101 10.42 30.08 -14.50
CA LEU A 101 10.44 30.39 -13.07
C LEU A 101 11.61 29.69 -12.36
N ASN A 102 11.98 28.48 -12.76
CA ASN A 102 13.11 27.76 -12.16
C ASN A 102 14.44 28.44 -12.53
N CYS A 103 14.61 28.84 -13.79
CA CYS A 103 15.77 29.61 -14.23
C CYS A 103 15.91 30.97 -13.53
N LEU A 104 14.78 31.57 -13.12
CA LEU A 104 14.75 32.81 -12.32
C LEU A 104 14.92 32.58 -10.82
N GLY A 105 15.03 31.33 -10.36
CA GLY A 105 15.08 30.99 -8.93
C GLY A 105 13.78 31.24 -8.17
N LEU A 106 12.66 31.43 -8.88
CA LEU A 106 11.33 31.69 -8.32
C LEU A 106 10.47 30.42 -8.20
N PHE A 107 10.93 29.30 -8.75
CA PHE A 107 10.19 28.04 -8.67
C PHE A 107 10.37 27.39 -7.28
N PRO A 108 9.28 26.99 -6.61
CA PRO A 108 9.37 26.42 -5.27
C PRO A 108 10.06 25.05 -5.27
N VAL A 109 10.82 24.77 -4.21
CA VAL A 109 11.43 23.46 -3.99
C VAL A 109 10.37 22.51 -3.46
N ILE A 110 9.70 21.79 -4.37
CA ILE A 110 8.68 20.80 -4.02
C ILE A 110 9.32 19.41 -3.97
N ASN A 111 9.08 18.64 -2.91
CA ASN A 111 9.47 17.24 -2.83
C ASN A 111 8.28 16.34 -3.17
N TYR A 112 8.36 15.66 -4.32
CA TYR A 112 7.32 14.74 -4.80
C TYR A 112 7.61 13.27 -4.45
N LEU A 113 8.74 13.00 -3.80
CA LEU A 113 9.13 11.65 -3.42
C LEU A 113 8.41 11.20 -2.13
N PRO A 114 8.08 9.90 -2.01
CA PRO A 114 7.59 9.37 -0.75
C PRO A 114 8.66 9.49 0.35
N ILE A 115 8.22 9.84 1.55
CA ILE A 115 9.10 9.94 2.73
C ILE A 115 9.74 8.57 3.04
N ARG A 116 8.99 7.50 2.81
CA ARG A 116 9.46 6.12 2.96
C ARG A 116 8.95 5.29 1.79
N TYR A 117 9.86 4.55 1.16
CA TYR A 117 9.52 3.53 0.19
C TYR A 117 9.34 2.20 0.91
N THR A 118 8.23 1.51 0.68
CA THR A 118 7.95 0.20 1.29
C THR A 118 7.92 -0.85 0.20
N ILE A 119 8.91 -1.74 0.20
CA ILE A 119 9.01 -2.89 -0.71
C ILE A 119 7.82 -3.82 -0.45
N ASN A 120 7.12 -4.26 -1.49
CA ASN A 120 5.89 -5.04 -1.38
C ASN A 120 4.82 -4.39 -0.47
N GLY A 121 4.79 -3.05 -0.41
CA GLY A 121 3.92 -2.28 0.48
C GLY A 121 2.45 -2.33 0.05
N VAL A 122 1.75 -3.45 0.33
CA VAL A 122 0.30 -3.53 0.20
C VAL A 122 -0.34 -2.42 1.07
N GLY A 123 -1.31 -1.70 0.53
CA GLY A 123 -1.94 -0.55 1.20
C GLY A 123 -1.16 0.77 1.16
N LYS A 124 0.04 0.81 0.57
CA LYS A 124 0.84 2.04 0.44
C LYS A 124 0.65 2.68 -0.94
N LEU A 125 0.10 3.90 -0.95
CA LEU A 125 -0.18 4.67 -2.16
C LEU A 125 0.89 5.72 -2.52
N GLY A 126 2.06 5.65 -1.86
CA GLY A 126 3.08 6.69 -1.93
C GLY A 126 2.75 7.91 -1.06
N SER A 127 3.15 9.09 -1.51
CA SER A 127 2.94 10.39 -0.89
C SER A 127 1.79 11.16 -1.51
N GLU A 128 1.08 11.93 -0.68
CA GLU A 128 0.00 12.82 -1.10
C GLU A 128 0.46 13.80 -2.19
N VAL A 129 1.60 14.46 -1.98
CA VAL A 129 2.18 15.41 -2.92
C VAL A 129 2.65 14.71 -4.21
N GLY A 130 3.18 13.49 -4.11
CA GLY A 130 3.64 12.70 -5.24
C GLY A 130 2.54 12.12 -6.12
N LEU A 131 1.31 12.02 -5.61
CA LEU A 131 0.12 11.66 -6.39
C LEU A 131 -0.42 12.83 -7.22
N ILE A 132 -0.20 14.08 -6.81
CA ILE A 132 -0.67 15.28 -7.53
C ILE A 132 -0.23 15.26 -9.00
N PRO A 133 1.04 14.95 -9.34
CA PRO A 133 1.46 14.81 -10.73
C PRO A 133 0.62 13.85 -11.58
N LEU A 134 0.30 12.67 -11.06
CA LEU A 134 -0.50 11.67 -11.77
C LEU A 134 -1.94 12.17 -11.97
N LEU A 135 -2.55 12.73 -10.93
CA LEU A 135 -3.90 13.29 -11.00
C LEU A 135 -3.97 14.45 -11.99
N MET A 136 -2.96 15.32 -12.01
CA MET A 136 -2.86 16.43 -12.95
C MET A 136 -2.74 15.93 -14.40
N LEU A 137 -1.90 14.92 -14.67
CA LEU A 137 -1.80 14.33 -16.01
C LEU A 137 -3.15 13.75 -16.46
N CYS A 138 -3.85 13.03 -15.58
CA CYS A 138 -5.18 12.50 -15.85
C CYS A 138 -6.22 13.59 -16.10
N ALA A 139 -6.26 14.63 -15.27
CA ALA A 139 -7.19 15.75 -15.44
C ALA A 139 -6.92 16.55 -16.72
N ILE A 140 -5.67 16.82 -17.04
CA ILE A 140 -5.27 17.49 -18.30
C ILE A 140 -5.68 16.64 -19.50
N THR A 141 -5.47 15.32 -19.43
CA THR A 141 -5.90 14.37 -20.47
C THR A 141 -7.41 14.40 -20.66
N GLY A 142 -8.18 14.29 -19.57
CA GLY A 142 -9.64 14.35 -19.59
C GLY A 142 -10.17 15.66 -20.16
N TRP A 143 -9.55 16.79 -19.79
CA TRP A 143 -9.88 18.10 -20.33
C TRP A 143 -9.65 18.16 -21.84
N ALA A 144 -8.47 17.77 -22.31
CA ALA A 144 -8.10 17.83 -23.73
C ALA A 144 -9.04 16.99 -24.60
N VAL A 145 -9.26 15.74 -24.18
CA VAL A 145 -10.11 14.79 -24.88
C VAL A 145 -11.54 15.30 -24.93
N MET A 146 -12.10 15.77 -23.80
CA MET A 146 -13.49 16.21 -23.75
C MET A 146 -13.72 17.48 -24.59
N VAL A 147 -12.79 18.44 -24.58
CA VAL A 147 -12.88 19.63 -25.46
C VAL A 147 -12.95 19.21 -26.94
N LEU A 148 -12.10 18.27 -27.35
CA LEU A 148 -12.07 17.79 -28.74
C LEU A 148 -13.32 16.99 -29.09
N ILE A 149 -13.79 16.11 -28.20
CA ILE A 149 -15.04 15.37 -28.38
C ILE A 149 -16.21 16.34 -28.55
N TYR A 150 -16.28 17.36 -27.69
CA TYR A 150 -17.35 18.35 -27.71
C TYR A 150 -17.40 19.12 -29.04
N ASP A 151 -16.28 19.63 -29.53
CA ASP A 151 -16.19 20.34 -30.82
C ASP A 151 -16.46 19.40 -32.02
N ASN A 152 -15.98 18.16 -31.96
CA ASN A 152 -16.06 17.23 -33.10
C ASN A 152 -17.45 16.59 -33.26
N LEU A 153 -18.05 16.16 -32.15
CA LEU A 153 -19.36 15.51 -32.12
C LEU A 153 -20.52 16.51 -32.06
N ASN A 154 -20.23 17.81 -31.98
CA ASN A 154 -21.24 18.85 -31.93
C ASN A 154 -22.22 18.66 -30.74
N LEU A 155 -21.65 18.40 -29.57
CA LEU A 155 -22.42 18.20 -28.35
C LEU A 155 -23.10 19.51 -27.93
N THR A 156 -24.25 19.39 -27.26
CA THR A 156 -25.08 20.52 -26.84
C THR A 156 -25.25 20.57 -25.33
N GLU A 157 -25.98 21.56 -24.81
CA GLU A 157 -26.28 21.71 -23.38
C GLU A 157 -26.87 20.44 -22.75
N ARG A 158 -27.64 19.65 -23.52
CA ARG A 158 -28.21 18.38 -23.05
C ARG A 158 -27.12 17.38 -22.63
N PHE A 159 -26.00 17.33 -23.36
CA PHE A 159 -24.87 16.47 -22.98
C PHE A 159 -24.24 16.93 -21.65
N ARG A 160 -24.13 18.26 -21.43
CA ARG A 160 -23.64 18.80 -20.15
C ARG A 160 -24.53 18.35 -18.99
N GLN A 161 -25.85 18.45 -19.15
CA GLN A 161 -26.80 18.01 -18.13
C GLN A 161 -26.73 16.50 -17.87
N ILE A 162 -26.57 15.69 -18.92
CA ILE A 162 -26.37 14.24 -18.78
C ILE A 162 -25.08 13.95 -18.01
N TYR A 163 -23.99 14.63 -18.36
CA TYR A 163 -22.72 14.50 -17.65
C TYR A 163 -22.87 14.82 -16.15
N ASP A 164 -23.67 15.84 -15.82
CA ASP A 164 -23.91 16.22 -14.43
C ASP A 164 -24.63 15.12 -13.63
N HIS A 165 -25.54 14.38 -14.26
CA HIS A 165 -26.18 13.21 -13.64
C HIS A 165 -25.19 12.06 -13.37
N PHE A 166 -24.08 11.97 -14.10
CA PHE A 166 -23.01 11.02 -13.79
C PHE A 166 -22.01 11.57 -12.77
N TRP A 167 -21.77 12.89 -12.78
CA TRP A 167 -20.82 13.56 -11.91
C TRP A 167 -21.26 13.56 -10.43
N PHE A 168 -22.54 13.82 -10.14
CA PHE A 168 -23.02 13.86 -8.75
C PHE A 168 -22.93 12.52 -8.02
N PRO A 169 -23.34 11.37 -8.60
CA PRO A 169 -23.13 10.06 -7.98
C PRO A 169 -21.65 9.73 -7.78
N LEU A 170 -20.77 10.18 -8.67
CA LEU A 170 -19.32 9.98 -8.51
C LEU A 170 -18.81 10.66 -7.24
N ALA A 171 -19.29 11.87 -6.93
CA ALA A 171 -18.97 12.55 -5.67
C ALA A 171 -19.49 11.78 -4.43
N LEU A 172 -20.66 11.14 -4.53
CA LEU A 172 -21.19 10.29 -3.45
C LEU A 172 -20.31 9.05 -3.22
N VAL A 173 -19.79 8.42 -4.28
CA VAL A 173 -18.86 7.29 -4.15
C VAL A 173 -17.57 7.72 -3.43
N ALA A 174 -17.05 8.91 -3.69
CA ALA A 174 -15.90 9.45 -2.97
C ALA A 174 -16.18 9.60 -1.45
N ALA A 175 -17.39 10.00 -1.07
CA ALA A 175 -17.81 10.04 0.34
C ALA A 175 -17.86 8.64 0.97
N VAL A 176 -18.35 7.64 0.23
CA VAL A 176 -18.34 6.23 0.70
C VAL A 176 -16.91 5.73 0.90
N PHE A 177 -15.97 6.08 0.00
CA PHE A 177 -14.56 5.72 0.16
C PHE A 177 -13.93 6.37 1.38
N PHE A 178 -14.25 7.64 1.67
CA PHE A 178 -13.80 8.30 2.90
C PHE A 178 -14.26 7.55 4.15
N VAL A 179 -15.54 7.15 4.22
CA VAL A 179 -16.07 6.37 5.35
C VAL A 179 -15.40 5.00 5.44
N ALA A 180 -15.20 4.33 4.30
CA ALA A 180 -14.53 3.02 4.25
C ALA A 180 -13.05 3.09 4.63
N ASP A 181 -12.34 4.17 4.29
CA ASP A 181 -10.97 4.43 4.74
C ASP A 181 -10.91 4.70 6.25
N ASN A 182 -11.92 5.39 6.80
CA ASN A 182 -12.01 5.61 8.24
C ASN A 182 -12.18 4.28 9.01
N GLY A 183 -13.09 3.41 8.56
CA GLY A 183 -13.26 2.08 9.14
C GLY A 183 -12.00 1.22 9.05
N ALA A 184 -11.31 1.23 7.91
CA ALA A 184 -10.04 0.50 7.75
C ALA A 184 -8.94 0.99 8.71
N ASN A 185 -8.91 2.30 9.02
CA ASN A 185 -7.96 2.85 9.99
C ASN A 185 -8.31 2.41 11.42
N GLU A 186 -9.60 2.32 11.76
CA GLU A 186 -10.07 1.78 13.03
C GLU A 186 -9.66 0.32 13.20
N ASP A 187 -9.87 -0.53 12.19
CA ASP A 187 -9.44 -1.94 12.21
C ASP A 187 -7.92 -2.09 12.35
N THR A 188 -7.15 -1.20 11.72
CA THR A 188 -5.69 -1.15 11.87
C THR A 188 -5.29 -0.76 13.29
N ALA A 189 -6.00 0.17 13.91
CA ALA A 189 -5.77 0.57 15.30
C ALA A 189 -6.11 -0.58 16.27
N LEU A 190 -7.22 -1.27 16.05
CA LEU A 190 -7.60 -2.47 16.81
C LEU A 190 -6.54 -3.57 16.68
N LEU A 191 -5.98 -3.80 15.49
CA LEU A 191 -4.91 -4.78 15.29
C LEU A 191 -3.69 -4.42 16.13
N LYS A 192 -3.30 -3.14 16.12
CA LYS A 192 -2.16 -2.64 16.88
C LYS A 192 -2.39 -2.76 18.39
N GLU A 193 -3.58 -2.44 18.87
CA GLU A 193 -3.95 -2.55 20.28
C GLU A 193 -3.97 -4.01 20.75
N ALA A 194 -4.55 -4.92 19.96
CA ALA A 194 -4.53 -6.36 20.24
C ALA A 194 -3.10 -6.91 20.27
N THR A 195 -2.25 -6.49 19.34
CA THR A 195 -0.82 -6.87 19.31
C THR A 195 -0.10 -6.36 20.54
N ALA A 196 -0.30 -5.09 20.93
CA ALA A 196 0.31 -4.51 22.13
C ALA A 196 -0.15 -5.25 23.40
N SER A 197 -1.43 -5.60 23.49
CA SER A 197 -1.96 -6.37 24.63
C SER A 197 -1.29 -7.75 24.76
N ILE A 198 -1.03 -8.42 23.64
CA ILE A 198 -0.30 -9.70 23.60
C ILE A 198 1.15 -9.52 24.04
N GLN A 199 1.82 -8.47 23.56
CA GLN A 199 3.21 -8.16 23.92
C GLN A 199 3.33 -7.84 25.42
N ASP A 200 2.40 -7.05 25.95
CA ASP A 200 2.38 -6.67 27.37
C ASP A 200 2.06 -7.86 28.27
N ALA A 201 1.08 -8.69 27.91
CA ALA A 201 0.77 -9.92 28.64
C ALA A 201 1.94 -10.91 28.63
N SER A 202 2.59 -11.07 27.47
CA SER A 202 3.78 -11.92 27.32
C SER A 202 4.94 -11.37 28.14
N SER A 203 5.15 -10.05 28.16
CA SER A 203 6.19 -9.41 28.98
C SER A 203 5.92 -9.57 30.48
N PHE A 204 4.65 -9.42 30.89
CA PHE A 204 4.23 -9.59 32.28
C PHE A 204 4.51 -11.02 32.75
N LEU A 205 4.04 -12.02 31.99
CA LEU A 205 4.26 -13.44 32.30
C LEU A 205 5.74 -13.82 32.23
N LEU A 206 6.50 -13.32 31.26
CA LEU A 206 7.95 -13.56 31.16
C LEU A 206 8.69 -13.09 32.41
N SER A 207 8.29 -11.96 32.99
CA SER A 207 8.89 -11.47 34.23
C SER A 207 8.66 -12.44 35.39
N GLN A 208 7.46 -13.02 35.49
CA GLN A 208 7.10 -14.01 36.52
C GLN A 208 7.82 -15.34 36.29
N ILE A 209 7.91 -15.79 35.04
CA ILE A 209 8.64 -17.01 34.64
C ILE A 209 10.11 -16.91 35.04
N ARG A 210 10.77 -15.77 34.79
CA ARG A 210 12.17 -15.55 35.21
C ARG A 210 12.35 -15.62 36.72
N ARG A 211 11.45 -14.98 37.49
CA ARG A 211 11.48 -15.07 38.96
C ARG A 211 11.28 -16.50 39.45
N TYR A 212 10.43 -17.27 38.78
CA TYR A 212 10.19 -18.66 39.11
C TYR A 212 11.40 -19.55 38.79
N ASP A 213 12.06 -19.34 37.65
CA ASP A 213 13.31 -20.02 37.29
C ASP A 213 14.45 -19.71 38.29
N ASP A 214 14.58 -18.45 38.71
CA ASP A 214 15.53 -18.04 39.76
C ASP A 214 15.24 -18.76 41.09
N TYR A 215 13.95 -18.87 41.46
CA TYR A 215 13.52 -19.63 42.62
C TYR A 215 13.87 -21.12 42.51
N CYS A 216 13.66 -21.73 41.34
CA CYS A 216 14.00 -23.13 41.10
C CYS A 216 15.49 -23.40 41.30
N LYS A 217 16.35 -22.56 40.70
CA LYS A 217 17.82 -22.66 40.82
C LYS A 217 18.29 -22.46 42.25
N ALA A 218 17.76 -21.46 42.94
CA ALA A 218 18.13 -21.16 44.32
C ALA A 218 17.76 -22.28 45.32
N ASN A 219 16.76 -23.09 45.00
CA ASN A 219 16.28 -24.18 45.86
C ASN A 219 16.66 -25.58 45.35
N GLY A 220 17.44 -25.70 44.26
CA GLY A 220 17.84 -26.98 43.68
C GLY A 220 16.66 -27.83 43.18
N LEU A 221 15.65 -27.19 42.58
CA LEU A 221 14.41 -27.82 42.11
C LEU A 221 14.40 -28.13 40.60
N ASP A 222 15.58 -28.26 39.98
CA ASP A 222 15.73 -28.43 38.52
C ASP A 222 15.09 -29.72 37.97
N ASN A 223 14.74 -30.66 38.85
CA ASN A 223 14.05 -31.90 38.51
C ASN A 223 12.52 -31.73 38.31
N LEU A 224 11.94 -30.61 38.75
CA LEU A 224 10.52 -30.31 38.55
C LEU A 224 10.26 -29.95 37.08
N LYS A 225 9.13 -30.43 36.54
CA LYS A 225 8.78 -30.18 35.13
C LYS A 225 8.48 -28.70 34.88
N SER A 226 7.85 -28.05 35.85
CA SER A 226 7.58 -26.61 35.84
C SER A 226 8.86 -25.77 35.83
N CYS A 227 9.93 -26.19 36.53
CA CYS A 227 11.23 -25.52 36.51
C CYS A 227 11.93 -25.68 35.15
N GLN A 228 11.84 -26.85 34.53
CA GLN A 228 12.34 -27.07 33.16
C GLN A 228 11.56 -26.20 32.16
N TRP A 229 10.23 -26.19 32.26
CA TRP A 229 9.37 -25.32 31.46
C TRP A 229 9.71 -23.84 31.65
N SER A 230 9.96 -23.38 32.88
CA SER A 230 10.27 -21.97 33.13
C SER A 230 11.62 -21.54 32.58
N SER A 231 12.58 -22.45 32.44
CA SER A 231 13.82 -22.19 31.72
C SER A 231 13.58 -22.15 30.21
N ASP A 232 12.88 -23.15 29.66
CA ASP A 232 12.71 -23.33 28.21
C ASP A 232 11.77 -22.28 27.58
N SER A 233 10.70 -21.90 28.28
CA SER A 233 9.66 -21.01 27.78
C SER A 233 10.09 -19.54 27.69
N GLN A 234 11.20 -19.15 28.34
CA GLN A 234 11.69 -17.76 28.29
C GLN A 234 11.98 -17.32 26.86
N TRP A 235 12.51 -18.22 26.02
CA TRP A 235 12.77 -17.93 24.62
C TRP A 235 11.48 -17.61 23.88
N THR A 236 10.44 -18.45 24.05
CA THR A 236 9.13 -18.26 23.41
C THR A 236 8.54 -16.93 23.83
N PHE A 237 8.41 -16.66 25.13
CA PHE A 237 7.80 -15.42 25.62
C PHE A 237 8.63 -14.17 25.32
N THR A 238 9.95 -14.28 25.14
CA THR A 238 10.78 -13.17 24.65
C THR A 238 10.40 -12.81 23.22
N HIS A 239 10.24 -13.80 22.34
CA HIS A 239 9.84 -13.53 20.96
C HIS A 239 8.38 -13.08 20.84
N LEU A 240 7.47 -13.59 21.67
CA LEU A 240 6.08 -13.10 21.68
C LEU A 240 5.98 -11.65 22.17
N LYS A 241 6.86 -11.24 23.09
CA LYS A 241 6.96 -9.85 23.56
C LYS A 241 7.51 -8.92 22.47
N GLU A 242 8.49 -9.36 21.69
CA GLU A 242 9.19 -8.51 20.71
C GLU A 242 8.58 -8.59 19.30
N GLY A 243 7.86 -9.66 19.00
CA GLY A 243 7.31 -9.96 17.68
C GLY A 243 6.09 -9.12 17.32
N GLU A 244 5.91 -8.92 16.02
CA GLU A 244 4.70 -8.31 15.45
C GLU A 244 3.53 -9.33 15.41
N ALA A 245 2.34 -8.85 15.02
CA ALA A 245 1.14 -9.69 14.91
C ALA A 245 1.36 -10.96 14.05
N SER A 246 2.12 -10.83 12.96
CA SER A 246 2.48 -11.94 12.07
C SER A 246 3.25 -13.05 12.79
N TYR A 247 4.21 -12.68 13.64
CA TYR A 247 4.99 -13.64 14.42
C TYR A 247 4.09 -14.44 15.36
N PHE A 248 3.20 -13.75 16.09
CA PHE A 248 2.27 -14.43 17.00
C PHE A 248 1.34 -15.40 16.25
N ILE A 249 0.81 -14.98 15.10
CA ILE A 249 -0.08 -15.82 14.27
C ILE A 249 0.64 -17.07 13.76
N GLU A 250 1.91 -16.95 13.37
CA GLU A 250 2.67 -18.04 12.77
C GLU A 250 3.27 -19.01 13.81
N PHE A 251 3.80 -18.48 14.91
CA PHE A 251 4.64 -19.26 15.83
C PHE A 251 4.02 -19.51 17.20
N ALA A 252 3.03 -18.74 17.65
CA ALA A 252 2.38 -19.01 18.93
C ALA A 252 1.58 -20.33 18.83
N PRO A 253 1.50 -21.13 19.90
CA PRO A 253 0.63 -22.30 19.94
C PRO A 253 -0.85 -21.96 19.73
N ASP A 254 -1.60 -22.85 19.08
CA ASP A 254 -3.06 -22.70 18.88
C ASP A 254 -3.87 -23.00 20.15
N GLU A 255 -3.31 -23.82 21.05
CA GLU A 255 -3.93 -24.25 22.30
C GLU A 255 -3.03 -23.94 23.49
N SER A 256 -3.63 -23.70 24.66
CA SER A 256 -2.92 -23.44 25.92
C SER A 256 -1.88 -24.52 26.24
N LYS A 257 -2.19 -25.78 25.92
CA LYS A 257 -1.30 -26.93 26.10
C LYS A 257 0.05 -26.71 25.42
N GLY A 258 0.07 -26.13 24.22
CA GLY A 258 1.31 -25.92 23.47
C GLY A 258 2.22 -24.86 24.10
N PHE A 259 1.70 -23.95 24.92
CA PHE A 259 2.54 -22.98 25.66
C PHE A 259 3.30 -23.64 26.83
N TYR A 260 2.88 -24.84 27.25
CA TYR A 260 3.59 -25.63 28.25
C TYR A 260 4.64 -26.56 27.64
N ALA A 261 4.71 -26.66 26.30
CA ALA A 261 5.69 -27.48 25.62
C ALA A 261 7.07 -26.79 25.58
N ALA A 262 8.13 -27.58 25.77
CA ALA A 262 9.50 -27.10 25.63
C ALA A 262 9.79 -26.68 24.18
N ASN A 263 10.69 -25.71 24.00
CA ASN A 263 10.98 -25.04 22.74
C ASN A 263 11.32 -25.98 21.55
N ASN A 264 11.80 -27.20 21.84
CA ASN A 264 12.17 -28.23 20.86
C ASN A 264 11.12 -29.34 20.67
N ARG A 265 10.03 -29.36 21.46
CA ARG A 265 8.98 -30.37 21.39
C ARG A 265 7.68 -29.70 20.94
N ARG A 266 7.21 -30.03 19.74
CA ARG A 266 5.88 -29.60 19.25
C ARG A 266 4.73 -30.24 20.03
N THR A 267 5.02 -31.25 20.85
CA THR A 267 4.03 -32.03 21.60
C THR A 267 4.50 -32.27 23.03
N ILE A 268 3.57 -32.09 23.97
CA ILE A 268 3.72 -32.41 25.39
C ILE A 268 2.57 -33.36 25.79
N SER A 269 2.79 -34.28 26.73
CA SER A 269 1.73 -35.16 27.21
C SER A 269 0.77 -34.41 28.15
N ASP A 270 -0.46 -34.90 28.31
CA ASP A 270 -1.42 -34.27 29.24
C ASP A 270 -0.96 -34.43 30.69
N GLU A 271 -0.30 -35.54 31.00
CA GLU A 271 0.28 -35.82 32.32
C GLU A 271 1.38 -34.82 32.68
N ASP A 272 2.23 -34.45 31.71
CA ASP A 272 3.30 -33.46 31.91
C ASP A 272 2.71 -32.06 32.14
N VAL A 273 1.68 -31.69 31.38
CA VAL A 273 0.99 -30.39 31.54
C VAL A 273 0.32 -30.31 32.91
N ILE A 274 -0.39 -31.36 33.33
CA ILE A 274 -1.05 -31.40 34.65
C ILE A 274 -0.01 -31.31 35.77
N ALA A 275 1.14 -31.99 35.63
CA ALA A 275 2.23 -31.89 36.60
C ALA A 275 2.78 -30.45 36.71
N ILE A 276 3.05 -29.79 35.58
CA ILE A 276 3.51 -28.39 35.55
C ILE A 276 2.49 -27.48 36.26
N ARG A 277 1.21 -27.58 35.90
CA ARG A 277 0.14 -26.76 36.48
C ARG A 277 0.01 -26.95 37.99
N LYS A 278 0.12 -28.20 38.46
CA LYS A 278 0.09 -28.51 39.89
C LYS A 278 1.28 -27.91 40.63
N GLU A 279 2.49 -28.08 40.09
CA GLU A 279 3.71 -27.52 40.68
C GLU A 279 3.67 -25.97 40.74
N ILE A 280 3.11 -25.32 39.71
CA ILE A 280 2.87 -23.86 39.70
C ILE A 280 1.82 -23.45 40.73
N ASN A 281 0.72 -24.21 40.86
CA ASN A 281 -0.29 -23.95 41.87
C ASN A 281 0.28 -24.08 43.29
N ASP A 282 1.08 -25.12 43.55
CA ASP A 282 1.74 -25.33 44.84
C ASP A 282 2.72 -24.17 45.16
N TYR A 283 3.46 -23.70 44.15
CA TYR A 283 4.31 -22.51 44.26
C TYR A 283 3.50 -21.24 44.61
N ASN A 284 2.38 -21.01 43.90
CA ASN A 284 1.49 -19.88 44.16
C ASN A 284 0.88 -19.92 45.57
N GLN A 285 0.41 -21.08 46.01
CA GLN A 285 -0.15 -21.26 47.35
C GLN A 285 0.89 -21.04 48.45
N ARG A 286 2.15 -21.42 48.19
CA ARG A 286 3.25 -21.22 49.14
C ARG A 286 3.66 -19.76 49.28
N LEU A 287 3.82 -19.03 48.17
CA LEU A 287 4.30 -17.66 48.21
C LEU A 287 3.19 -16.61 48.38
N CYS A 288 2.04 -16.85 47.78
CA CYS A 288 0.91 -15.93 47.78
C CYS A 288 -0.38 -16.61 48.25
N PRO A 289 -0.40 -17.16 49.49
CA PRO A 289 -1.57 -17.88 50.01
C PRO A 289 -2.82 -17.00 50.06
N VAL A 290 -3.95 -17.59 49.72
CA VAL A 290 -5.28 -17.00 49.90
C VAL A 290 -5.90 -17.57 51.18
N LYS A 291 -6.22 -16.70 52.14
CA LYS A 291 -6.86 -17.12 53.40
C LYS A 291 -8.37 -17.06 53.24
N HIS A 292 -9.05 -18.18 53.39
CA HIS A 292 -10.51 -18.27 53.39
C HIS A 292 -11.04 -18.20 54.82
N PHE A 293 -11.93 -17.25 55.10
CA PHE A 293 -12.45 -17.01 56.46
C PHE A 293 -13.86 -17.60 56.66
N SER A 294 -14.74 -17.50 55.67
CA SER A 294 -16.09 -18.12 55.63
C SER A 294 -16.73 -17.91 54.24
N ASN A 295 -17.94 -18.44 54.00
CA ASN A 295 -18.64 -18.45 52.68
C ASN A 295 -18.48 -17.14 51.89
N GLY A 296 -17.60 -17.16 50.89
CA GLY A 296 -17.36 -16.06 49.95
C GLY A 296 -16.32 -15.01 50.39
N MET A 297 -15.80 -15.07 51.62
CA MET A 297 -14.81 -14.12 52.11
C MET A 297 -13.40 -14.72 52.11
N SER A 298 -12.58 -14.22 51.19
CA SER A 298 -11.15 -14.55 51.08
C SER A 298 -10.29 -13.29 51.23
N ARG A 299 -9.06 -13.46 51.71
CA ARG A 299 -8.04 -12.40 51.75
C ARG A 299 -6.82 -12.87 50.96
N SER A 300 -6.47 -12.09 49.95
CA SER A 300 -5.24 -12.28 49.18
C SER A 300 -4.01 -11.89 49.99
N SER A 301 -2.85 -12.36 49.54
CA SER A 301 -1.57 -11.87 50.04
C SER A 301 -1.38 -10.39 49.67
N PRO A 302 -0.64 -9.61 50.49
CA PRO A 302 -0.37 -8.21 50.18
C PRO A 302 0.48 -8.08 48.91
N LEU A 303 0.28 -6.99 48.17
CA LEU A 303 1.06 -6.70 46.98
C LEU A 303 2.54 -6.57 47.30
N SER A 304 3.37 -7.23 46.49
CA SER A 304 4.83 -7.20 46.60
C SER A 304 5.47 -7.43 45.24
N SER A 305 6.81 -7.45 45.18
CA SER A 305 7.57 -7.86 43.99
C SER A 305 7.35 -9.32 43.57
N THR A 306 6.67 -10.10 44.42
CA THR A 306 6.39 -11.51 44.22
C THR A 306 4.90 -11.74 44.04
N CYS A 307 4.05 -11.17 44.89
CA CYS A 307 2.60 -11.35 44.82
C CYS A 307 1.96 -10.15 44.11
N GLU A 308 1.53 -10.37 42.87
CA GLU A 308 1.02 -9.32 41.99
C GLU A 308 -0.43 -9.57 41.58
N TYR A 309 -1.20 -8.49 41.39
CA TYR A 309 -2.50 -8.57 40.72
C TYR A 309 -2.31 -8.71 39.22
N VAL A 310 -2.95 -9.72 38.64
CA VAL A 310 -2.94 -9.87 37.18
C VAL A 310 -3.93 -8.88 36.57
N PRO A 311 -3.52 -8.06 35.58
CA PRO A 311 -4.44 -7.18 34.88
C PRO A 311 -5.62 -7.96 34.31
N ARG A 312 -6.85 -7.48 34.53
CA ARG A 312 -8.08 -8.18 34.12
C ARG A 312 -8.13 -8.50 32.63
N GLY A 313 -7.52 -7.65 31.80
CA GLY A 313 -7.42 -7.86 30.35
C GLY A 313 -6.71 -9.15 29.97
N TYR A 314 -5.70 -9.57 30.75
CA TYR A 314 -4.89 -10.76 30.46
C TYR A 314 -5.50 -12.05 31.02
N CYS A 315 -6.59 -11.94 31.78
CA CYS A 315 -7.26 -13.05 32.45
C CYS A 315 -8.78 -13.00 32.24
N SER A 316 -9.20 -12.59 31.05
CA SER A 316 -10.62 -12.55 30.64
C SER A 316 -11.14 -13.91 30.17
N VAL A 317 -10.25 -14.87 29.92
CA VAL A 317 -10.58 -16.25 29.58
C VAL A 317 -10.44 -17.12 30.83
N ASN A 318 -11.41 -17.99 31.06
CA ASN A 318 -11.36 -18.93 32.18
C ASN A 318 -10.21 -19.93 31.99
N PRO A 319 -9.51 -20.32 33.07
CA PRO A 319 -8.51 -21.36 33.00
C PRO A 319 -9.07 -22.67 32.45
N ASP A 320 -8.30 -23.35 31.59
CA ASP A 320 -8.71 -24.55 30.85
C ASP A 320 -8.14 -25.85 31.46
N GLY A 321 -7.73 -25.82 32.73
CA GLY A 321 -7.23 -26.98 33.46
C GLY A 321 -8.29 -27.85 34.12
N PRO A 322 -7.92 -29.09 34.49
CA PRO A 322 -8.82 -29.99 35.20
C PRO A 322 -9.28 -29.37 36.53
N PRO A 323 -10.54 -29.61 36.95
CA PRO A 323 -11.07 -29.09 38.21
C PRO A 323 -10.18 -29.47 39.40
N GLY A 324 -9.89 -28.50 40.27
CA GLY A 324 -9.11 -28.72 41.50
C GLY A 324 -7.58 -28.65 41.32
N VAL A 325 -7.07 -28.55 40.09
CA VAL A 325 -5.64 -28.30 39.83
C VAL A 325 -5.37 -26.81 39.59
N VAL A 326 -6.37 -26.11 39.02
CA VAL A 326 -6.24 -24.71 38.61
C VAL A 326 -7.28 -23.85 39.31
N ASP A 327 -6.83 -22.71 39.85
CA ASP A 327 -7.72 -21.74 40.48
C ASP A 327 -8.50 -20.95 39.43
N LYS A 328 -9.81 -21.20 39.35
CA LYS A 328 -10.73 -20.48 38.45
C LYS A 328 -10.88 -19.00 38.79
N ASN A 329 -10.59 -18.62 40.02
CA ASN A 329 -10.69 -17.24 40.51
C ASN A 329 -9.32 -16.56 40.58
N ILE A 330 -8.31 -17.06 39.87
CA ILE A 330 -6.94 -16.50 39.86
C ILE A 330 -6.88 -14.99 39.58
N SER A 331 -7.82 -14.46 38.78
CA SER A 331 -7.91 -13.02 38.46
C SER A 331 -8.38 -12.14 39.63
N SER A 332 -8.91 -12.74 40.70
CA SER A 332 -9.48 -12.03 41.86
C SER A 332 -8.50 -11.84 43.02
N HIS A 333 -7.32 -12.45 42.96
CA HIS A 333 -6.30 -12.37 44.01
C HIS A 333 -4.90 -12.23 43.45
N THR A 334 -3.95 -11.95 44.34
CA THR A 334 -2.53 -11.85 43.99
C THR A 334 -1.92 -13.23 43.80
N VAL A 335 -1.11 -13.42 42.75
CA VAL A 335 -0.35 -14.65 42.51
C VAL A 335 1.12 -14.36 42.22
N ALA A 336 1.97 -15.38 42.37
CA ALA A 336 3.39 -15.30 42.02
C ALA A 336 3.65 -15.59 40.55
N LEU A 337 2.86 -16.49 39.95
CA LEU A 337 2.93 -16.87 38.55
C LEU A 337 1.52 -17.06 37.99
N ALA A 338 1.16 -16.24 37.00
CA ALA A 338 -0.19 -16.15 36.44
C ALA A 338 -0.39 -16.95 35.15
N SER A 339 0.39 -18.02 34.93
CA SER A 339 0.31 -18.84 33.72
C SER A 339 -1.10 -19.34 33.45
N GLU A 340 -1.84 -19.72 34.50
CA GLU A 340 -3.14 -20.35 34.40
C GLU A 340 -4.27 -19.46 33.84
N CYS A 341 -4.09 -18.14 33.80
CA CYS A 341 -5.05 -17.26 33.13
C CYS A 341 -4.48 -16.53 31.91
N ILE A 342 -3.18 -16.20 31.92
CA ILE A 342 -2.53 -15.54 30.78
C ILE A 342 -2.39 -16.51 29.59
N VAL A 343 -2.00 -17.76 29.82
CA VAL A 343 -1.81 -18.73 28.73
C VAL A 343 -3.11 -19.04 27.98
N PRO A 344 -4.24 -19.34 28.67
CA PRO A 344 -5.53 -19.53 27.98
C PRO A 344 -6.00 -18.28 27.23
N TRP A 345 -5.74 -17.09 27.79
CA TRP A 345 -6.04 -15.84 27.10
C TRP A 345 -5.20 -15.66 25.83
N LEU A 346 -3.89 -15.93 25.87
CA LEU A 346 -3.01 -15.87 24.70
C LEU A 346 -3.45 -16.86 23.60
N ALA A 347 -3.76 -18.10 23.97
CA ALA A 347 -4.29 -19.10 23.04
C ALA A 347 -5.62 -18.63 22.42
N GLY A 348 -6.53 -18.10 23.25
CA GLY A 348 -7.81 -17.55 22.79
C GLY A 348 -7.71 -16.27 21.95
N ALA A 349 -6.63 -15.50 22.09
CA ALA A 349 -6.41 -14.27 21.33
C ALA A 349 -5.96 -14.55 19.88
N LYS A 350 -5.30 -15.68 19.62
CA LYS A 350 -4.73 -16.02 18.31
C LYS A 350 -5.77 -16.04 17.17
N PRO A 351 -6.95 -16.70 17.31
CA PRO A 351 -7.98 -16.67 16.27
C PRO A 351 -8.49 -15.26 15.97
N SER A 352 -8.73 -14.45 17.00
CA SER A 352 -9.19 -13.06 16.85
C SER A 352 -8.15 -12.20 16.15
N LEU A 353 -6.87 -12.33 16.52
CA LEU A 353 -5.77 -11.62 15.87
C LEU A 353 -5.63 -12.03 14.40
N LYS A 354 -5.80 -13.32 14.08
CA LYS A 354 -5.79 -13.85 12.71
C LYS A 354 -6.92 -13.27 11.86
N GLN A 355 -8.13 -13.20 12.41
CA GLN A 355 -9.28 -12.59 11.73
C GLN A 355 -9.05 -11.11 11.46
N LEU A 356 -8.55 -10.38 12.45
CA LEU A 356 -8.29 -8.94 12.35
C LEU A 356 -7.15 -8.62 11.37
N SER A 357 -6.07 -9.41 11.39
CA SER A 357 -4.97 -9.34 10.43
C SER A 357 -5.44 -9.60 8.99
N ALA A 358 -6.31 -10.60 8.79
CA ALA A 358 -6.90 -10.86 7.48
C ALA A 358 -7.78 -9.71 6.99
N LEU A 359 -8.57 -9.10 7.88
CA LEU A 359 -9.42 -7.95 7.58
C LEU A 359 -8.59 -6.72 7.17
N VAL A 360 -7.56 -6.37 7.96
CA VAL A 360 -6.63 -5.27 7.64
C VAL A 360 -5.94 -5.53 6.30
N SER A 361 -5.46 -6.75 6.04
CA SER A 361 -4.85 -7.10 4.75
C SER A 361 -5.82 -6.93 3.57
N GLN A 362 -7.10 -7.25 3.74
CA GLN A 362 -8.12 -7.00 2.72
C GLN A 362 -8.32 -5.50 2.47
N HIS A 363 -8.35 -4.69 3.52
CA HIS A 363 -8.46 -3.23 3.39
C HIS A 363 -7.24 -2.62 2.70
N GLU A 364 -6.04 -3.08 3.02
CA GLU A 364 -4.81 -2.64 2.34
C GLU A 364 -4.82 -2.98 0.85
N LYS A 365 -5.26 -4.18 0.47
CA LYS A 365 -5.44 -4.56 -0.95
C LYS A 365 -6.50 -3.70 -1.63
N ALA A 366 -7.64 -3.48 -0.99
CA ALA A 366 -8.70 -2.63 -1.54
C ALA A 366 -8.21 -1.19 -1.75
N LYS A 367 -7.44 -0.66 -0.81
CA LYS A 367 -6.81 0.67 -0.91
C LYS A 367 -5.87 0.75 -2.13
N ASN A 368 -5.06 -0.27 -2.37
CA ASN A 368 -4.24 -0.38 -3.57
C ASN A 368 -5.02 -0.54 -4.88
N HIS A 369 -6.33 -0.78 -4.87
CA HIS A 369 -7.17 -0.70 -6.07
C HIS A 369 -7.89 0.65 -6.21
N ARG A 370 -8.10 1.39 -5.11
CA ARG A 370 -8.79 2.69 -5.10
C ARG A 370 -8.05 3.79 -5.88
N TRP A 371 -6.73 3.71 -6.07
CA TRP A 371 -6.00 4.71 -6.89
C TRP A 371 -6.50 4.77 -8.34
N LEU A 372 -6.92 3.65 -8.94
CA LEU A 372 -7.49 3.64 -10.28
C LEU A 372 -8.77 4.48 -10.33
N TYR A 373 -9.57 4.41 -9.27
CA TYR A 373 -10.74 5.26 -9.14
C TYR A 373 -10.32 6.74 -9.03
N PHE A 374 -9.30 7.09 -8.23
CA PHE A 374 -8.82 8.48 -8.17
C PHE A 374 -8.32 9.00 -9.53
N LEU A 375 -7.63 8.17 -10.31
CA LEU A 375 -7.23 8.53 -11.68
C LEU A 375 -8.45 8.72 -12.60
N ALA A 376 -9.43 7.82 -12.55
CA ALA A 376 -10.66 7.93 -13.33
C ALA A 376 -11.47 9.18 -12.95
N VAL A 377 -11.59 9.47 -11.66
CA VAL A 377 -12.21 10.70 -11.15
C VAL A 377 -11.44 11.91 -11.63
N ALA A 378 -10.10 11.91 -11.62
CA ALA A 378 -9.32 13.03 -12.13
C ALA A 378 -9.58 13.29 -13.63
N VAL A 379 -9.68 12.23 -14.45
CA VAL A 379 -10.10 12.36 -15.86
C VAL A 379 -11.50 12.98 -15.95
N ALA A 380 -12.44 12.55 -15.11
CA ALA A 380 -13.79 13.09 -15.06
C ALA A 380 -13.81 14.57 -14.63
N VAL A 381 -13.05 14.96 -13.59
CA VAL A 381 -12.86 16.37 -13.19
C VAL A 381 -12.38 17.19 -14.39
N GLY A 382 -11.36 16.70 -15.10
CA GLY A 382 -10.85 17.32 -16.32
C GLY A 382 -11.93 17.52 -17.39
N ALA A 383 -12.74 16.49 -17.63
CA ALA A 383 -13.86 16.55 -18.56
C ALA A 383 -14.93 17.57 -18.11
N LYS A 384 -15.26 17.64 -16.81
CA LYS A 384 -16.19 18.62 -16.27
C LYS A 384 -15.69 20.06 -16.46
N VAL A 385 -14.40 20.30 -16.19
CA VAL A 385 -13.74 21.60 -16.44
C VAL A 385 -13.77 21.93 -17.93
N ALA A 386 -13.57 20.95 -18.81
CA ALA A 386 -13.69 21.14 -20.25
C ALA A 386 -15.12 21.55 -20.66
N LEU A 387 -16.15 20.92 -20.13
CA LEU A 387 -17.55 21.30 -20.39
C LEU A 387 -17.87 22.73 -19.95
N ALA A 388 -17.32 23.16 -18.80
CA ALA A 388 -17.41 24.55 -18.36
C ALA A 388 -16.63 25.49 -19.30
N THR A 389 -15.44 25.09 -19.74
CA THR A 389 -14.62 25.84 -20.70
C THR A 389 -15.35 26.02 -22.04
N THR A 390 -16.00 24.98 -22.56
CA THR A 390 -16.74 25.04 -23.82
C THR A 390 -17.95 25.98 -23.72
N LYS A 391 -18.57 26.07 -22.53
CA LYS A 391 -19.66 27.01 -22.24
C LYS A 391 -19.17 28.45 -22.18
N LEU A 392 -18.08 28.70 -21.44
CA LEU A 392 -17.46 30.03 -21.33
C LEU A 392 -16.98 30.57 -22.69
N CYS A 393 -16.46 29.70 -23.55
CA CYS A 393 -15.99 30.06 -24.88
C CYS A 393 -17.06 29.98 -25.97
N LEU A 394 -18.34 29.82 -25.57
CA LEU A 394 -19.52 29.79 -26.43
C LEU A 394 -19.35 28.90 -27.66
N ILE A 395 -18.76 27.71 -27.47
CA ILE A 395 -18.47 26.79 -28.59
C ILE A 395 -19.78 26.38 -29.32
N ASP A 396 -20.87 26.26 -28.58
CA ASP A 396 -22.22 25.94 -29.08
C ASP A 396 -22.85 27.01 -29.96
N ALA A 397 -22.37 28.26 -29.87
CA ALA A 397 -22.89 29.38 -30.65
C ALA A 397 -22.09 29.60 -31.94
N ARG A 398 -20.99 28.88 -32.14
CA ARG A 398 -20.12 29.06 -33.32
C ARG A 398 -20.79 28.56 -34.59
N SER A 399 -20.52 29.22 -35.71
CA SER A 399 -20.96 28.79 -37.04
C SER A 399 -20.35 27.42 -37.42
N ALA A 400 -21.00 26.70 -38.34
CA ALA A 400 -20.55 25.38 -38.78
C ALA A 400 -19.13 25.39 -39.37
N GLU A 401 -18.73 26.50 -40.01
CA GLU A 401 -17.38 26.72 -40.53
C GLU A 401 -16.31 26.84 -39.45
N ASP A 402 -16.72 27.10 -38.21
CA ASP A 402 -15.85 27.30 -37.06
C ASP A 402 -15.83 26.12 -36.08
N ARG A 403 -16.58 25.05 -36.39
CA ARG A 403 -16.60 23.76 -35.69
C ARG A 403 -15.72 22.71 -36.38
N ARG A 404 -15.37 21.62 -35.68
CA ARG A 404 -14.58 20.49 -36.22
C ARG A 404 -13.26 20.93 -36.86
N ARG A 405 -12.66 22.02 -36.37
CA ARG A 405 -11.49 22.65 -37.03
C ARG A 405 -10.28 21.72 -37.02
N VAL A 406 -10.02 21.10 -35.87
CA VAL A 406 -8.90 20.17 -35.70
C VAL A 406 -9.11 18.93 -36.55
N LEU A 407 -10.33 18.38 -36.59
CA LEU A 407 -10.62 17.18 -37.40
C LEU A 407 -10.47 17.46 -38.90
N ARG A 408 -10.90 18.63 -39.39
CA ARG A 408 -10.67 19.03 -40.79
C ARG A 408 -9.18 19.15 -41.12
N VAL A 409 -8.40 19.80 -40.26
CA VAL A 409 -6.93 19.93 -40.46
C VAL A 409 -6.25 18.56 -40.38
N ALA A 410 -6.64 17.72 -39.42
CA ALA A 410 -6.12 16.36 -39.28
C ALA A 410 -6.44 15.51 -40.50
N TRP A 411 -7.69 15.50 -40.99
CA TRP A 411 -8.10 14.78 -42.20
C TRP A 411 -7.38 15.29 -43.45
N GLN A 412 -7.19 16.61 -43.59
CA GLN A 412 -6.42 17.18 -44.71
C GLN A 412 -4.95 16.76 -44.68
N LYS A 413 -4.33 16.74 -43.48
CA LYS A 413 -2.94 16.33 -43.29
C LYS A 413 -2.77 14.81 -43.47
N LEU A 414 -3.68 14.00 -42.92
CA LEU A 414 -3.72 12.56 -43.13
C LEU A 414 -3.89 12.23 -44.61
N GLY A 415 -4.81 12.90 -45.31
CA GLY A 415 -4.99 12.79 -46.75
C GLY A 415 -3.81 13.29 -47.57
N ARG A 416 -2.96 14.18 -47.04
CA ARG A 416 -1.66 14.53 -47.65
C ARG A 416 -0.61 13.45 -47.39
N CYS A 417 -0.50 12.92 -46.17
CA CYS A 417 0.41 11.81 -45.85
C CYS A 417 0.10 10.56 -46.66
N VAL A 418 -1.17 10.16 -46.76
CA VAL A 418 -1.62 9.04 -47.61
C VAL A 418 -1.28 9.29 -49.09
N ARG A 419 -1.44 10.54 -49.58
CA ARG A 419 -1.03 10.90 -50.95
C ARG A 419 0.49 10.82 -51.16
N VAL A 420 1.28 11.24 -50.17
CA VAL A 420 2.76 11.13 -50.22
C VAL A 420 3.18 9.67 -50.18
N LEU A 421 2.61 8.86 -49.30
CA LEU A 421 2.87 7.42 -49.20
C LEU A 421 2.49 6.70 -50.50
N LYS A 422 1.33 7.03 -51.10
CA LYS A 422 0.92 6.51 -52.41
C LYS A 422 1.88 6.91 -53.53
N ARG A 423 2.39 8.14 -53.53
CA ARG A 423 3.41 8.60 -54.50
C ARG A 423 4.74 7.87 -54.32
N LEU A 424 5.17 7.63 -53.08
CA LEU A 424 6.37 6.86 -52.78
C LEU A 424 6.21 5.40 -53.24
N LEU A 425 5.09 4.76 -52.93
CA LEU A 425 4.81 3.38 -53.37
C LEU A 425 4.75 3.25 -54.90
N VAL A 426 4.12 4.20 -55.60
CA VAL A 426 4.11 4.24 -57.08
C VAL A 426 5.51 4.51 -57.64
N GLY A 427 6.30 5.37 -56.98
CA GLY A 427 7.70 5.64 -57.33
C GLY A 427 8.58 4.40 -57.20
N PHE A 428 8.47 3.68 -56.08
CA PHE A 428 9.15 2.39 -55.86
C PHE A 428 8.71 1.33 -56.86
N GLY A 429 7.41 1.24 -57.18
CA GLY A 429 6.91 0.33 -58.21
C GLY A 429 7.46 0.63 -59.62
N ARG A 430 7.64 1.92 -59.97
CA ARG A 430 8.27 2.32 -61.24
C ARG A 430 9.77 1.99 -61.27
N LEU A 431 10.48 2.20 -60.15
CA LEU A 431 11.89 1.84 -59.99
C LEU A 431 12.10 0.32 -60.08
N ALA A 432 11.27 -0.47 -59.41
CA ALA A 432 11.30 -1.93 -59.48
C ALA A 432 11.01 -2.43 -60.91
N ARG A 433 10.05 -1.82 -61.62
CA ARG A 433 9.78 -2.14 -63.02
C ARG A 433 10.93 -1.76 -63.95
N PHE A 434 11.59 -0.62 -63.71
CA PHE A 434 12.78 -0.22 -64.46
C PHE A 434 13.97 -1.16 -64.21
N ALA A 435 14.18 -1.57 -62.96
CA ALA A 435 15.19 -2.55 -62.58
C ALA A 435 14.92 -3.91 -63.24
N ALA A 436 13.67 -4.40 -63.18
CA ALA A 436 13.25 -5.64 -63.82
C ALA A 436 13.43 -5.60 -65.35
N ILE A 437 13.13 -4.48 -66.02
CA ILE A 437 13.37 -4.31 -67.46
C ILE A 437 14.87 -4.28 -67.79
N ARG A 438 15.70 -3.66 -66.94
CA ARG A 438 17.16 -3.67 -67.13
C ARG A 438 17.75 -5.07 -66.94
N VAL A 439 17.31 -5.80 -65.91
CA VAL A 439 17.72 -7.19 -65.66
C VAL A 439 17.26 -8.10 -66.81
N ALA A 440 16.01 -7.97 -67.27
CA ALA A 440 15.50 -8.74 -68.41
C ALA A 440 16.24 -8.42 -69.73
N LYS A 441 16.72 -7.19 -69.92
CA LYS A 441 17.57 -6.82 -71.07
C LYS A 441 19.01 -7.36 -70.97
N LEU A 442 19.52 -7.55 -69.76
CA LEU A 442 20.83 -8.16 -69.53
C LEU A 442 20.77 -9.68 -69.77
N VAL A 443 19.72 -10.36 -69.28
CA VAL A 443 19.52 -11.80 -69.46
C VAL A 443 19.24 -12.20 -70.93
N LYS A 444 18.74 -11.28 -71.76
CA LYS A 444 18.50 -11.53 -73.20
C LYS A 444 19.74 -11.30 -74.09
N ARG A 445 20.87 -10.88 -73.51
CA ARG A 445 22.14 -10.60 -74.22
C ARG A 445 23.21 -11.67 -73.99
N GLU A 446 22.90 -12.68 -73.20
CA GLU A 446 23.56 -13.99 -73.19
C GLU A 446 22.72 -14.96 -74.02
#